data_AF-A0A953DZG6-F1
#
_entry.id   AF-A0A953DZG6-F1
#
_cell.length_a   1.000
_cell.length_b   1.000
_cell.length_c   1.000
_cell.angle_alpha   90.00
_cell.angle_beta   90.00
_cell.angle_gamma   90.00
#
_symmetry.space_group_name_H-M   'P 1'
#
loop_
_entity.id
_entity.type
_entity.pdbx_description
1 polymer ?
#
loop_
_entity_poly.entity_id
_entity_poly.type
_entity_poly.pdbx_seq_one_letter_code
_entity_poly.pdbx_strand_id
1 'polypeptide(L)'
;QMSLRQLARLAGVSNPYLSQIERGLRRPSAEILQQIARGLRISAEALYVRAGILDERIADGAVVDAVLSDATLLERQKQILLEIYDAFRKENAARRAAGERTSPEAEPFSVDDTPTTEAFTGLVDDLESDDPSPPTETRPSPQQPPAARPAAPQRVPKATHPPKGES
;
A
#
# COMPACT_ATOMS: atom_id res chain seq x y z
N GLN A 1 3.67 -7.46 -26.65
CA GLN A 1 3.62 -8.87 -26.17
C GLN A 1 5.02 -9.46 -26.12
N MET A 2 5.38 -10.15 -25.02
CA MET A 2 6.67 -10.83 -24.86
C MET A 2 6.57 -12.30 -25.32
N SER A 3 7.60 -12.81 -26.01
CA SER A 3 7.64 -14.24 -26.40
C SER A 3 7.87 -15.17 -25.19
N LEU A 4 7.35 -16.40 -25.24
CA LEU A 4 7.52 -17.40 -24.18
C LEU A 4 9.00 -17.73 -23.89
N ARG A 5 9.85 -17.69 -24.92
CA ARG A 5 11.31 -17.87 -24.80
C ARG A 5 11.97 -16.70 -24.07
N GLN A 6 11.52 -15.48 -24.33
CA GLN A 6 12.01 -14.30 -23.63
C GLN A 6 11.55 -14.30 -22.17
N LEU A 7 10.29 -14.68 -21.90
CA LEU A 7 9.79 -14.87 -20.54
C LEU A 7 10.61 -15.90 -19.77
N ALA A 8 10.88 -17.06 -20.37
CA ALA A 8 11.70 -18.10 -19.77
C ALA A 8 13.09 -17.57 -19.33
N ARG A 9 13.75 -16.78 -20.20
CA ARG A 9 15.04 -16.15 -19.86
C ARG A 9 14.93 -15.14 -18.73
N LEU A 10 13.91 -14.27 -18.75
CA LEU A 10 13.73 -13.25 -17.70
C LEU A 10 13.33 -13.85 -16.36
N ALA A 11 12.51 -14.89 -16.38
CA ALA A 11 12.06 -15.60 -15.18
C ALA A 11 13.14 -16.56 -14.63
N GLY A 12 14.18 -16.89 -15.42
CA GLY A 12 15.17 -17.91 -15.03
C GLY A 12 14.61 -19.34 -15.04
N VAL A 13 13.53 -19.58 -15.78
CA VAL A 13 12.84 -20.88 -15.86
C VAL A 13 13.08 -21.51 -17.23
N SER A 14 13.20 -22.84 -17.30
CA SER A 14 13.39 -23.51 -18.59
C SER A 14 12.19 -23.32 -19.52
N ASN A 15 12.45 -23.05 -20.80
CA ASN A 15 11.39 -22.86 -21.78
C ASN A 15 10.47 -24.09 -21.95
N PRO A 16 10.97 -25.35 -21.96
CA PRO A 16 10.10 -26.53 -22.01
C PRO A 16 9.12 -26.62 -20.84
N TYR A 17 9.57 -26.31 -19.62
CA TYR A 17 8.73 -26.31 -18.42
C TYR A 17 7.67 -25.20 -18.46
N LEU A 18 8.06 -24.00 -18.90
CA LEU A 18 7.14 -22.88 -19.07
C LEU A 18 6.05 -23.19 -20.11
N SER A 19 6.39 -23.87 -21.20
CA SER A 19 5.39 -24.33 -22.18
C SER A 19 4.45 -25.41 -21.65
N GLN A 20 4.85 -26.19 -20.66
CA GLN A 20 3.95 -27.15 -19.99
C GLN A 20 2.95 -26.45 -19.09
N ILE A 21 3.38 -25.38 -18.40
CA ILE A 21 2.51 -24.56 -17.54
C ILE A 21 1.46 -23.84 -18.40
N GLU A 22 1.85 -23.24 -19.52
CA GLU A 22 0.94 -22.52 -20.42
C GLU A 22 -0.14 -23.42 -21.02
N ARG A 23 0.19 -24.71 -21.25
CA ARG A 23 -0.75 -25.75 -21.68
C ARG A 23 -1.55 -26.39 -20.53
N GLY A 24 -1.35 -25.97 -19.29
CA GLY A 24 -2.03 -26.51 -18.11
C GLY A 24 -1.60 -27.94 -17.71
N LEU A 25 -0.48 -28.43 -18.26
CA LEU A 25 0.03 -29.80 -18.01
C LEU A 25 0.80 -29.95 -16.70
N ARG A 26 1.10 -28.82 -16.04
CA ARG A 26 1.87 -28.75 -14.79
C ARG A 26 1.29 -27.69 -13.87
N ARG A 27 1.25 -27.99 -12.57
CA ARG A 27 1.02 -27.02 -11.51
C ARG A 27 2.36 -26.42 -11.06
N PRO A 28 2.63 -25.13 -11.32
CA PRO A 28 3.84 -24.47 -10.84
C PRO A 28 3.81 -24.29 -9.32
N SER A 29 4.98 -24.28 -8.69
CA SER A 29 5.12 -23.90 -7.27
C SER A 29 5.01 -22.40 -7.09
N ALA A 30 4.84 -21.94 -5.84
CA ALA A 30 4.84 -20.52 -5.51
C ALA A 30 6.14 -19.83 -5.95
N GLU A 31 7.30 -20.48 -5.77
CA GLU A 31 8.59 -19.94 -6.20
C GLU A 31 8.66 -19.72 -7.72
N ILE A 32 8.17 -20.68 -8.51
CA ILE A 32 8.10 -20.55 -9.97
C ILE A 32 7.16 -19.42 -10.37
N LEU A 33 6.02 -19.26 -9.69
CA LEU A 33 5.10 -18.16 -9.94
C LEU A 33 5.73 -16.79 -9.61
N GLN A 34 6.55 -16.67 -8.55
CA GLN A 34 7.31 -15.44 -8.28
C GLN A 34 8.32 -15.13 -9.38
N GLN A 35 9.03 -16.15 -9.85
CA GLN A 35 9.99 -16.02 -10.95
C GLN A 35 9.29 -15.54 -12.24
N ILE A 36 8.14 -16.11 -12.57
CA ILE A 36 7.32 -15.70 -13.71
C ILE A 36 6.79 -14.27 -13.53
N ALA A 37 6.27 -13.94 -12.35
CA ALA A 37 5.75 -12.60 -12.03
C ALA A 37 6.82 -11.52 -12.20
N ARG A 38 8.05 -11.78 -11.72
CA ARG A 38 9.21 -10.90 -11.95
C ARG A 38 9.54 -10.73 -13.42
N GLY A 39 9.54 -11.83 -14.19
CA GLY A 39 9.77 -11.79 -15.64
C GLY A 39 8.69 -11.01 -16.41
N LEU A 40 7.45 -11.00 -15.90
CA LEU A 40 6.32 -10.26 -16.46
C LEU A 40 6.18 -8.84 -15.89
N ARG A 41 6.91 -8.49 -14.83
CA ARG A 41 6.77 -7.24 -14.07
C ARG A 41 5.36 -7.00 -13.52
N ILE A 42 4.73 -8.06 -13.04
CA ILE A 42 3.40 -8.03 -12.39
C ILE A 42 3.51 -8.53 -10.94
N SER A 43 2.47 -8.29 -10.14
CA SER A 43 2.41 -8.87 -8.78
C SER A 43 2.32 -10.39 -8.84
N ALA A 44 3.08 -11.07 -7.98
CA ALA A 44 2.99 -12.51 -7.79
C ALA A 44 1.67 -12.92 -7.16
N GLU A 45 1.03 -12.04 -6.40
CA GLU A 45 -0.25 -12.31 -5.71
C GLU A 45 -1.36 -12.63 -6.72
N ALA A 46 -1.42 -11.87 -7.81
CA ALA A 46 -2.39 -12.10 -8.89
C ALA A 46 -2.22 -13.51 -9.50
N LEU A 47 -0.97 -13.98 -9.61
CA LEU A 47 -0.69 -15.34 -10.08
C LEU A 47 -1.03 -16.40 -9.02
N TYR A 48 -0.86 -16.10 -7.74
CA TYR A 48 -1.21 -17.02 -6.65
C TYR A 48 -2.71 -17.22 -6.52
N VAL A 49 -3.51 -16.15 -6.62
CA VAL A 49 -4.97 -16.24 -6.62
C VAL A 49 -5.44 -17.10 -7.79
N ARG A 50 -4.91 -16.85 -9.00
CA ARG A 50 -5.24 -17.65 -10.18
C ARG A 50 -4.78 -19.11 -10.08
N ALA A 51 -3.67 -19.37 -9.39
CA ALA A 51 -3.18 -20.72 -9.14
C ALA A 51 -3.90 -21.42 -7.97
N GLY A 52 -4.80 -20.72 -7.25
CA GLY A 52 -5.49 -21.23 -6.06
C GLY A 52 -4.58 -21.39 -4.84
N ILE A 53 -3.40 -20.77 -4.84
CA ILE A 53 -2.44 -20.79 -3.73
C ILE A 53 -2.79 -19.71 -2.69
N LEU A 54 -3.43 -18.63 -3.13
CA LEU A 54 -3.89 -17.53 -2.27
C LEU A 54 -5.40 -17.38 -2.41
N ASP A 55 -6.11 -17.27 -1.29
CA ASP A 55 -7.53 -16.93 -1.28
C ASP A 55 -7.69 -15.47 -1.71
N GLU A 56 -8.61 -15.19 -2.63
CA GLU A 56 -8.90 -13.84 -3.11
C GLU A 56 -9.27 -12.92 -1.94
N ARG A 57 -9.98 -13.43 -0.92
CA ARG A 57 -10.35 -12.69 0.28
C ARG A 57 -9.14 -12.22 1.11
N ILE A 58 -8.07 -13.01 1.13
CA ILE A 58 -6.84 -12.64 1.86
C ILE A 58 -6.09 -11.54 1.10
N ALA A 59 -6.03 -11.62 -0.23
CA ALA A 59 -5.44 -10.57 -1.06
C ALA A 59 -6.24 -9.26 -0.99
N ASP A 60 -7.58 -9.35 -0.96
CA ASP A 60 -8.47 -8.20 -0.84
C ASP A 60 -8.27 -7.49 0.52
N GLY A 61 -8.15 -8.24 1.61
CA GLY A 61 -7.87 -7.70 2.94
C GLY A 61 -6.57 -6.87 2.99
N ALA A 62 -5.52 -7.30 2.27
CA ALA A 62 -4.26 -6.58 2.22
C ALA A 62 -4.39 -5.18 1.58
N VAL A 63 -5.26 -5.02 0.57
CA VAL A 63 -5.53 -3.70 -0.04
C VAL A 63 -6.30 -2.80 0.91
N VAL A 64 -7.33 -3.35 1.57
CA VAL A 64 -8.12 -2.60 2.56
C VAL A 64 -7.23 -2.12 3.70
N ASP A 65 -6.37 -3.00 4.24
CA ASP A 65 -5.45 -2.67 5.32
C ASP A 65 -4.45 -1.58 4.88
N ALA A 66 -3.92 -1.66 3.65
CA ALA A 66 -3.01 -0.66 3.13
C ALA A 66 -3.65 0.73 3.08
N VAL A 67 -4.88 0.85 2.56
CA VAL A 67 -5.63 2.12 2.50
C VAL A 67 -5.91 2.67 3.90
N LEU A 68 -6.33 1.81 4.84
CA LEU A 68 -6.62 2.23 6.21
C LEU A 68 -5.37 2.69 6.96
N SER A 69 -4.21 2.07 6.68
CA SER A 69 -2.93 2.40 7.33
C SER A 69 -2.24 3.65 6.79
N ASP A 70 -2.69 4.20 5.66
CA ASP A 70 -2.06 5.38 5.05
C ASP A 70 -2.29 6.63 5.91
N ALA A 71 -1.21 7.26 6.38
CA ALA A 71 -1.25 8.45 7.22
C ALA A 71 -1.45 9.76 6.43
N THR A 72 -1.32 9.72 5.10
CA THR A 72 -1.47 10.88 4.22
C THR A 72 -2.91 11.10 3.75
N LEU A 73 -3.78 10.11 3.97
CA LEU A 73 -5.20 10.17 3.61
C LEU A 73 -6.06 10.58 4.80
N LEU A 74 -7.01 11.48 4.55
CA LEU A 74 -8.07 11.81 5.50
C LEU A 74 -9.06 10.65 5.62
N GLU A 75 -9.73 10.55 6.76
CA GLU A 75 -10.70 9.47 7.03
C GLU A 75 -11.79 9.37 5.96
N ARG A 76 -12.30 10.53 5.51
CA ARG A 76 -13.28 10.58 4.43
C ARG A 76 -12.72 10.08 3.08
N GLN A 77 -11.45 10.38 2.78
CA GLN A 77 -10.81 9.93 1.54
C GLN A 77 -10.61 8.41 1.55
N LYS A 78 -10.23 7.84 2.70
CA LYS A 78 -10.16 6.39 2.88
C LYS A 78 -11.52 5.74 2.63
N GLN A 79 -12.58 6.30 3.20
CA GLN A 79 -13.93 5.78 3.04
C GLN A 79 -14.38 5.76 1.57
N ILE A 80 -14.14 6.84 0.83
CA ILE A 80 -14.49 6.93 -0.60
C ILE A 80 -13.67 5.93 -1.43
N LEU A 81 -12.36 5.82 -1.19
CA LEU A 81 -11.51 4.86 -1.90
C LEU A 81 -11.98 3.41 -1.68
N LEU A 82 -12.36 3.06 -0.46
CA LEU A 82 -12.88 1.74 -0.13
C LEU A 82 -14.26 1.48 -0.78
N GLU A 83 -15.12 2.48 -0.84
CA GLU A 83 -16.43 2.38 -1.51
C GLU A 83 -16.29 2.12 -3.01
N ILE A 84 -15.44 2.89 -3.69
CA ILE A 84 -15.16 2.72 -5.12
C ILE A 84 -14.51 1.36 -5.39
N TYR A 85 -13.56 0.96 -4.54
CA TYR A 85 -12.90 -0.33 -4.64
C TYR A 85 -13.90 -1.50 -4.52
N ASP A 86 -14.81 -1.44 -3.54
CA ASP A 86 -15.84 -2.47 -3.34
C ASP A 86 -16.83 -2.52 -4.52
N ALA A 87 -17.21 -1.36 -5.07
CA ALA A 87 -18.06 -1.28 -6.26
C ALA A 87 -17.44 -1.99 -7.47
N PHE A 88 -16.18 -1.69 -7.82
CA PHE A 88 -15.47 -2.37 -8.91
C PHE A 88 -15.30 -3.86 -8.64
N ARG A 89 -15.08 -4.26 -7.38
CA ARG A 89 -14.95 -5.68 -7.03
C ARG A 89 -16.24 -6.45 -7.29
N LYS A 90 -17.37 -5.90 -6.84
CA LYS A 90 -18.71 -6.47 -7.06
C LYS A 90 -19.04 -6.56 -8.55
N GLU A 91 -18.77 -5.50 -9.29
CA GLU A 91 -19.00 -5.47 -10.74
C GLU A 91 -18.15 -6.54 -11.46
N ASN A 92 -16.86 -6.62 -11.14
CA ASN A 92 -15.97 -7.62 -11.73
C ASN A 92 -16.36 -9.06 -11.38
N ALA A 93 -16.82 -9.30 -10.14
CA ALA A 93 -17.34 -10.60 -9.73
C ALA A 93 -18.60 -10.98 -10.51
N ALA A 94 -19.52 -10.04 -10.70
CA ALA A 94 -20.74 -10.23 -11.49
C ALA A 94 -20.42 -10.53 -12.97
N ARG A 95 -19.50 -9.77 -13.59
CA ARG A 95 -19.03 -10.01 -14.97
C ARG A 95 -18.37 -11.37 -15.14
N ARG A 96 -17.54 -11.80 -14.17
CA ARG A 96 -16.95 -13.15 -14.17
C ARG A 96 -18.00 -14.24 -14.05
N ALA A 97 -19.01 -14.07 -13.18
CA ALA A 97 -20.12 -15.00 -13.06
C ALA A 97 -20.95 -15.09 -14.34
N ALA A 98 -21.06 -13.99 -15.10
CA ALA A 98 -21.70 -13.94 -16.42
C ALA A 98 -20.85 -14.56 -17.56
N GLY A 99 -19.63 -15.03 -17.27
CA GLY A 99 -18.74 -15.65 -18.27
C GLY A 99 -18.01 -14.66 -19.17
N GLU A 100 -18.09 -13.36 -18.88
CA GLU A 100 -17.32 -12.33 -19.60
C GLU A 100 -15.86 -12.40 -19.15
N ARG A 101 -14.96 -12.74 -20.08
CA ARG A 101 -13.52 -12.79 -19.81
C ARG A 101 -12.96 -11.37 -19.64
N THR A 102 -12.94 -10.89 -18.41
CA THR A 102 -12.13 -9.72 -18.03
C THR A 102 -10.65 -10.09 -18.12
N SER A 103 -10.03 -9.83 -19.28
CA SER A 103 -8.56 -9.77 -19.36
C SER A 103 -8.15 -8.42 -18.77
N PRO A 104 -7.13 -8.34 -17.90
CA PRO A 104 -6.66 -7.08 -17.31
C PRO A 104 -6.01 -6.11 -18.33
N GLU A 105 -6.20 -6.35 -19.63
CA GLU A 105 -5.58 -5.64 -20.75
C GLU A 105 -6.62 -5.12 -21.77
N ALA A 106 -7.92 -5.22 -21.46
CA ALA A 106 -8.98 -4.73 -22.33
C ALA A 106 -9.54 -3.42 -21.79
N GLU A 107 -8.98 -2.35 -22.36
CA GLU A 107 -9.43 -0.97 -22.53
C GLU A 107 -8.35 0.01 -22.03
N PRO A 108 -7.70 0.78 -22.93
CA PRO A 108 -6.93 1.93 -22.47
C PRO A 108 -7.89 2.83 -21.67
N PHE A 109 -7.41 3.36 -20.53
CA PHE A 109 -8.07 4.49 -19.88
C PHE A 109 -8.24 5.57 -20.95
N SER A 110 -9.45 5.74 -21.47
CA SER A 110 -9.77 6.88 -22.32
C SER A 110 -9.66 8.10 -21.41
N VAL A 111 -8.78 9.03 -21.75
CA VAL A 111 -8.57 10.27 -20.97
C VAL A 111 -9.88 11.09 -20.90
N ASP A 112 -10.84 10.80 -21.77
CA ASP A 112 -12.19 11.38 -21.76
C ASP A 112 -13.09 10.85 -20.62
N ASP A 113 -12.73 9.73 -19.99
CA ASP A 113 -13.46 9.12 -18.86
C ASP A 113 -12.75 9.34 -17.51
N THR A 114 -11.76 10.25 -17.49
CA THR A 114 -11.11 10.64 -16.24
C THR A 114 -12.16 11.37 -15.40
N PRO A 115 -12.55 10.89 -14.20
CA PRO A 115 -13.24 11.75 -13.27
C PRO A 115 -12.29 12.92 -12.98
N THR A 116 -12.56 14.08 -13.57
CA THR A 116 -11.82 15.31 -13.29
C THR A 116 -11.86 15.52 -11.79
N THR A 117 -10.81 16.13 -11.22
CA THR A 117 -10.80 16.53 -9.81
C THR A 117 -12.10 17.22 -9.42
N GLU A 118 -12.71 17.99 -10.33
CA GLU A 118 -14.03 18.63 -10.22
C GLU A 118 -15.23 17.68 -9.97
N ALA A 119 -15.24 16.47 -10.56
CA ALA A 119 -16.24 15.46 -10.28
C ALA A 119 -16.09 14.88 -8.86
N PHE A 120 -14.87 14.91 -8.32
CA PHE A 120 -14.57 14.56 -6.94
C PHE A 120 -14.83 15.75 -5.98
N THR A 121 -14.65 17.00 -6.44
CA THR A 121 -14.95 18.21 -5.67
C THR A 121 -16.46 18.39 -5.46
N GLY A 122 -17.28 18.09 -6.48
CA GLY A 122 -18.74 18.15 -6.34
C GLY A 122 -19.33 17.18 -5.30
N LEU A 123 -18.65 16.07 -5.01
CA LEU A 123 -19.03 15.14 -3.94
C LEU A 123 -18.70 15.67 -2.53
N VAL A 124 -17.80 16.65 -2.42
CA VAL A 124 -17.44 17.29 -1.14
C VAL A 124 -18.18 18.62 -0.90
N ASP A 125 -18.65 19.30 -1.95
CA ASP A 125 -19.39 20.58 -1.87
C ASP A 125 -20.82 20.43 -1.31
N ASP A 126 -21.56 19.36 -1.64
CA ASP A 126 -22.94 19.15 -1.18
C ASP A 126 -23.07 18.84 0.34
N LEU A 127 -21.95 18.80 1.08
CA LEU A 127 -21.91 18.56 2.53
C LEU A 127 -21.46 19.80 3.33
N GLU A 128 -21.15 20.92 2.67
CA GLU A 128 -20.69 22.16 3.32
C GLU A 128 -21.84 23.02 3.89
N SER A 129 -22.97 22.41 4.27
CA SER A 129 -24.13 23.10 4.88
C SER A 129 -24.32 22.86 6.38
N ASP A 130 -23.51 22.02 7.03
CA ASP A 130 -23.50 21.95 8.49
C ASP A 130 -22.15 22.48 8.98
N ASP A 131 -22.15 23.73 9.41
CA ASP A 131 -21.08 24.39 10.14
C ASP A 131 -21.11 23.89 11.60
N PRO A 132 -20.27 22.95 12.05
CA PRO A 132 -19.95 22.89 13.45
C PRO A 132 -19.01 24.07 13.70
N SER A 133 -19.58 25.18 14.16
CA SER A 133 -18.81 26.30 14.71
C SER A 133 -17.68 25.71 15.58
N PRO A 134 -16.41 26.09 15.36
CA PRO A 134 -15.33 25.55 16.18
C PRO A 134 -15.62 25.90 17.64
N PRO A 135 -15.44 24.96 18.59
CA PRO A 135 -15.56 25.32 19.99
C PRO A 135 -14.55 26.43 20.25
N THR A 136 -15.04 27.54 20.81
CA THR A 136 -14.23 28.67 21.22
C THR A 136 -13.18 28.18 22.22
N GLU A 137 -12.02 27.77 21.72
CA GLU A 137 -10.83 27.57 22.55
C GLU A 137 -10.44 28.95 23.08
N THR A 138 -10.92 29.22 24.29
CA THR A 138 -10.39 30.28 25.13
C THR A 138 -8.93 29.94 25.39
N ARG A 139 -8.01 30.49 24.58
CA ARG A 139 -6.57 30.41 24.85
C ARG A 139 -6.33 30.93 26.27
N PRO A 140 -5.79 30.13 27.21
CA PRO A 140 -5.24 30.71 28.41
C PRO A 140 -4.05 31.60 28.01
N SER A 141 -3.99 32.79 28.59
CA SER A 141 -2.90 33.75 28.41
C SER A 141 -1.54 33.10 28.67
N PRO A 142 -0.43 33.57 28.05
CA PRO A 142 0.89 33.01 28.30
C PRO A 142 1.27 33.24 29.77
N GLN A 143 1.25 32.18 30.58
CA GLN A 143 1.86 32.25 31.90
C GLN A 143 3.38 32.29 31.72
N GLN A 144 3.95 33.38 32.21
CA GLN A 144 5.37 33.64 32.36
C GLN A 144 6.04 32.43 33.06
N PRO A 145 7.16 31.90 32.55
CA PRO A 145 7.83 30.77 33.19
C PRO A 145 8.35 31.19 34.59
N PRO A 146 8.21 30.35 35.63
CA PRO A 146 8.77 30.65 36.94
C PRO A 146 10.29 30.66 36.87
N ALA A 147 10.88 31.64 37.56
CA ALA A 147 12.31 31.87 37.66
C ALA A 147 13.09 30.58 38.02
N ALA A 148 14.18 30.35 37.29
CA ALA A 148 15.11 29.27 37.54
C ALA A 148 15.60 29.28 39.00
N ARG A 149 15.43 28.16 39.70
CA ARG A 149 16.06 27.93 41.01
C ARG A 149 17.58 27.85 40.82
N PRO A 150 18.38 28.43 41.73
CA PRO A 150 19.84 28.37 41.61
C PRO A 150 20.34 26.93 41.74
N ALA A 151 21.28 26.56 40.86
CA ALA A 151 21.94 25.28 40.82
C ALA A 151 22.70 24.99 42.13
N ALA A 152 22.55 23.78 42.66
CA ALA A 152 23.35 23.26 43.75
C ALA A 152 24.84 23.16 43.35
N PRO A 153 25.79 23.38 44.28
CA PRO A 153 27.21 23.36 43.95
C PRO A 153 27.67 21.94 43.59
N GLN A 154 28.34 21.84 42.43
CA GLN A 154 29.01 20.62 41.97
C GLN A 154 30.10 20.23 42.97
N ARG A 155 30.02 19.00 43.49
CA ARG A 155 31.12 18.38 44.23
C ARG A 155 32.24 18.02 43.25
N VAL A 156 33.36 18.73 43.39
CA VAL A 156 34.63 18.38 42.76
C VAL A 156 35.08 16.96 43.16
N PRO A 157 35.38 16.05 42.24
CA PRO A 157 36.12 14.85 42.58
C PRO A 157 37.59 15.22 42.85
N LYS A 158 38.08 14.78 44.00
CA LYS A 158 39.43 14.95 44.52
C LYS A 158 40.45 14.35 43.54
N ALA A 159 41.48 15.12 43.22
CA ALA A 159 42.61 14.71 42.40
C ALA A 159 43.26 13.43 42.93
N THR A 160 43.31 12.39 42.10
CA THR A 160 44.20 11.24 42.30
C THR A 160 45.55 11.60 41.69
N HIS A 161 46.54 11.87 42.54
CA HIS A 161 47.94 11.97 42.12
C HIS A 161 48.48 10.55 41.79
N PRO A 162 49.29 10.37 40.74
CA PRO A 162 50.01 9.13 40.50
C PRO A 162 51.35 9.14 41.26
N PRO A 163 51.83 8.01 41.80
CA PRO A 163 53.23 7.86 42.09
C PRO A 163 53.98 7.29 40.88
N LYS A 164 55.21 7.79 40.77
CA LYS A 164 56.25 7.57 39.76
C LYS A 164 56.94 6.20 39.89
N GLY A 165 57.68 5.85 38.82
CA GLY A 165 58.86 4.97 38.86
C GLY A 165 58.64 3.68 38.08
N GLU A 166 59.20 3.51 36.88
CA GLU A 166 60.62 3.19 36.60
C GLU A 166 61.07 1.86 37.23
N SER A 167 60.96 0.77 36.46
CA SER A 167 62.05 -0.13 36.05
C SER A 167 61.47 -1.31 35.27
#